data_AF-S9V148-F1
#
_entry.id   AF-S9V148-F1
#
_cell.length_a   1.000
_cell.length_b   1.000
_cell.length_c   1.000
_cell.angle_alpha   90.00
_cell.angle_beta   90.00
_cell.angle_gamma   90.00
#
_symmetry.space_group_name_H-M   'P 1'
#
loop_
_entity.id
_entity.type
_entity.pdbx_description
1 polymer ?
#
loop_
_entity_poly.entity_id
_entity_poly.type
_entity_poly.pdbx_seq_one_letter_code
_entity_poly.pdbx_strand_id
1 'polypeptide(L)'
;MLVGSENIDVCDDVEDKDLWHHVNLVDPEIASRYHPNDTRRLRRLLDIYRSSGKRPTELYEETKRFRFDPRTCFFIWAFRSLDALYPLLDKRVDEMVSQGLVEEVKQFFHQHQNDVRKTSIFEAIGVKEFLDAWQSDETSRQRDAAVVKAIESIKAHTRHYASKQVRWLTNRLPPLLVGASYKESIFDFGSRYVKMDLDTDVSGSVERRLDGLLTFFLHKNQSELLKDTVEFPLMEARKNTTPVTQEHCSLCDFVVYGRDQMSLHLNSKRHRGALKRQHLEKSHLEQFGVPVPPRKKHKNDENKSC
;
A
#
# COMPACT_ATOMS: atom_id res chain seq x y z
N MET A 1 21.65 31.67 14.47
CA MET A 1 22.83 30.84 14.80
C MET A 1 22.64 29.51 14.10
N LEU A 2 23.44 29.29 13.06
CA LEU A 2 23.43 28.10 12.22
C LEU A 2 24.04 26.96 13.02
N VAL A 3 23.24 25.96 13.39
CA VAL A 3 23.77 24.70 13.93
C VAL A 3 24.27 23.89 12.73
N GLY A 4 25.54 23.53 12.79
CA GLY A 4 26.33 23.01 11.69
C GLY A 4 25.76 21.75 11.05
N SER A 5 25.94 21.68 9.73
CA SER A 5 25.91 20.46 8.94
C SER A 5 27.07 19.55 9.37
N GLU A 6 26.86 18.77 10.42
CA GLU A 6 27.68 17.58 10.66
C GLU A 6 27.35 16.57 9.56
N ASN A 7 28.33 16.29 8.70
CA ASN A 7 28.27 15.17 7.76
C ASN A 7 28.24 13.88 8.57
N ILE A 8 27.03 13.39 8.85
CA ILE A 8 26.82 12.05 9.42
C ILE A 8 27.25 11.07 8.32
N ASP A 9 28.41 10.46 8.48
CA ASP A 9 28.94 9.43 7.60
C ASP A 9 28.12 8.14 7.80
N VAL A 10 26.98 8.06 7.11
CA VAL A 10 26.11 6.88 7.15
C VAL A 10 26.74 5.81 6.25
N CYS A 11 27.58 4.96 6.85
CA CYS A 11 28.29 3.83 6.23
C CYS A 11 27.39 2.97 5.31
N ASP A 12 27.94 2.40 4.23
CA ASP A 12 27.18 1.65 3.20
C ASP A 12 26.54 0.34 3.72
N ASP A 13 27.06 -0.21 4.82
CA ASP A 13 26.62 -1.48 5.41
C ASP A 13 25.72 -1.28 6.64
N VAL A 14 24.61 -0.53 6.49
CA VAL A 14 23.60 -0.46 7.56
C VAL A 14 22.79 -1.76 7.57
N GLU A 15 22.94 -2.55 8.65
CA GLU A 15 22.08 -3.72 8.89
C GLU A 15 20.59 -3.30 8.86
N ASP A 16 19.73 -4.15 8.28
CA ASP A 16 18.30 -3.85 8.05
C ASP A 16 17.55 -3.38 9.32
N LYS A 17 18.06 -3.72 10.51
CA LYS A 17 17.47 -3.41 11.81
C LYS A 17 17.67 -1.96 12.25
N ASP A 18 18.71 -1.30 11.75
CA ASP A 18 19.06 0.06 12.19
C ASP A 18 18.66 1.15 11.18
N LEU A 19 18.05 0.77 10.06
CA LEU A 19 17.65 1.72 9.00
C LEU A 19 16.76 2.84 9.53
N TRP A 20 15.81 2.53 10.41
CA TRP A 20 14.92 3.55 10.97
C TRP A 20 15.68 4.56 11.84
N HIS A 21 16.62 4.07 12.66
CA HIS A 21 17.40 4.94 13.54
C HIS A 21 18.23 5.94 12.73
N HIS A 22 18.88 5.46 11.67
CA HIS A 22 19.65 6.32 10.77
C HIS A 22 18.77 7.35 10.05
N VAL A 23 17.58 6.96 9.58
CA VAL A 23 16.63 7.92 8.99
C VAL A 23 16.19 8.95 10.04
N ASN A 24 15.97 8.54 11.30
CA ASN A 24 15.56 9.42 12.37
C ASN A 24 16.66 10.42 12.80
N LEU A 25 17.94 10.04 12.70
CA LEU A 25 19.07 10.95 12.92
C LEU A 25 19.15 12.04 11.83
N VAL A 26 18.91 11.65 10.58
CA VAL A 26 18.99 12.55 9.42
C VAL A 26 17.76 13.45 9.29
N ASP A 27 16.57 12.85 9.41
CA ASP A 27 15.28 13.50 9.18
C ASP A 27 14.20 12.85 10.09
N PRO A 28 14.06 13.34 11.34
CA PRO A 28 13.10 12.78 12.29
C PRO A 28 11.63 13.00 11.84
N GLU A 29 11.38 14.05 11.06
CA GLU A 29 10.05 14.32 10.54
C GLU A 29 9.60 13.23 9.56
N ILE A 30 10.46 12.85 8.59
CA ILE A 30 10.14 11.77 7.66
C ILE A 30 10.13 10.41 8.36
N ALA A 31 11.04 10.18 9.32
CA ALA A 31 11.16 8.91 10.05
C ALA A 31 9.86 8.54 10.78
N SER A 32 9.22 9.52 11.43
CA SER A 32 7.93 9.33 12.13
C SER A 32 6.82 8.79 11.22
N ARG A 33 6.92 9.00 9.90
CA ARG A 33 5.90 8.60 8.92
C ARG A 33 6.03 7.15 8.46
N TYR A 34 7.14 6.48 8.76
CA TYR A 34 7.43 5.13 8.31
C TYR A 34 7.65 4.16 9.48
N HIS A 35 7.15 2.94 9.32
CA HIS A 35 7.39 1.87 10.28
C HIS A 35 8.83 1.34 10.13
N PRO A 36 9.53 0.94 11.20
CA PRO A 36 10.90 0.39 11.12
C PRO A 36 11.07 -0.78 10.14
N ASN A 37 10.08 -1.67 10.08
CA ASN A 37 10.05 -2.78 9.12
C ASN A 37 9.84 -2.37 7.64
N ASP A 38 9.63 -1.09 7.32
CA ASP A 38 9.53 -0.61 5.92
C ASP A 38 10.94 -0.38 5.34
N THR A 39 11.78 -1.41 5.42
CA THR A 39 13.23 -1.36 5.09
C THR A 39 13.48 -0.83 3.69
N ARG A 40 12.63 -1.20 2.72
CA ARG A 40 12.72 -0.71 1.33
C ARG A 40 12.57 0.81 1.25
N ARG A 41 11.58 1.39 1.93
CA ARG A 41 11.37 2.84 1.88
C ARG A 41 12.38 3.59 2.72
N LEU A 42 12.74 3.06 3.89
CA LEU A 42 13.76 3.66 4.76
C LEU A 42 15.12 3.73 4.05
N ARG A 43 15.56 2.64 3.40
CA ARG A 43 16.77 2.64 2.57
C ARG A 43 16.71 3.70 1.48
N ARG A 44 15.58 3.80 0.78
CA ARG A 44 15.39 4.82 -0.26
C ARG A 44 15.49 6.26 0.28
N LEU A 45 15.03 6.52 1.50
CA LEU A 45 15.16 7.84 2.13
C LEU A 45 16.63 8.17 2.43
N LEU A 46 17.40 7.20 2.92
CA LEU A 46 18.84 7.35 3.11
C LEU A 46 19.56 7.57 1.77
N ASP A 47 19.19 6.83 0.72
CA ASP A 47 19.76 7.03 -0.62
C ASP A 47 19.49 8.44 -1.16
N ILE A 48 18.29 8.99 -0.90
CA ILE A 48 17.96 10.37 -1.28
C ILE A 48 18.86 11.36 -0.53
N TYR A 49 19.02 11.18 0.78
CA TYR A 49 19.89 12.03 1.58
C TYR A 49 21.35 11.94 1.10
N ARG A 50 21.89 10.73 0.91
CA ARG A 50 23.25 10.48 0.43
C ARG A 50 23.51 11.09 -0.95
N SER A 51 22.56 10.95 -1.87
CA SER A 51 22.73 11.44 -3.25
C SER A 51 22.52 12.95 -3.40
N SER A 52 21.66 13.57 -2.58
CA SER A 52 21.31 14.99 -2.71
C SER A 52 21.95 15.90 -1.65
N GLY A 53 22.41 15.35 -0.54
CA GLY A 53 22.83 16.07 0.66
C GLY A 53 21.69 16.78 1.41
N LYS A 54 20.46 16.72 0.91
CA LYS A 54 19.28 17.39 1.49
C LYS A 54 18.40 16.39 2.23
N ARG A 55 17.72 16.87 3.27
CA ARG A 55 16.75 16.04 4.00
C ARG A 55 15.61 15.63 3.06
N PRO A 56 15.17 14.35 3.07
CA PRO A 56 14.07 13.91 2.21
C PRO A 56 12.80 14.76 2.34
N THR A 57 12.46 15.22 3.55
CA THR A 57 11.32 16.12 3.77
C THR A 57 11.46 17.41 2.97
N GLU A 58 12.62 18.08 3.04
CA GLU A 58 12.89 19.32 2.31
C GLU A 58 12.78 19.10 0.79
N LEU A 59 13.38 18.02 0.28
CA LEU A 59 13.34 17.70 -1.14
C LEU A 59 11.91 17.43 -1.62
N TYR A 60 11.10 16.72 -0.84
CA TYR A 60 9.70 16.45 -1.17
C TYR A 60 8.83 17.71 -1.14
N GLU A 61 9.17 18.70 -0.32
CA GLU A 61 8.50 20.01 -0.35
C GLU A 61 8.83 20.80 -1.60
N GLU A 62 10.08 20.74 -2.07
CA GLU A 62 10.52 21.36 -3.33
C GLU A 62 9.90 20.68 -4.56
N THR A 63 9.75 19.34 -4.54
CA THR A 63 9.34 18.51 -5.70
C THR A 63 7.86 18.10 -5.72
N LYS A 64 6.95 18.81 -5.02
CA LYS A 64 5.49 18.53 -5.04
C LYS A 64 4.80 18.63 -6.42
N ARG A 65 5.56 18.80 -7.51
CA ARG A 65 5.05 18.98 -8.86
C ARG A 65 5.12 17.66 -9.62
N PHE A 66 4.00 17.27 -10.22
CA PHE A 66 4.01 16.22 -11.22
C PHE A 66 4.98 16.56 -12.36
N ARG A 67 5.52 15.53 -13.03
CA ARG A 67 6.35 15.69 -14.23
C ARG A 67 5.61 16.41 -15.35
N PHE A 68 4.28 16.32 -15.36
CA PHE A 68 3.36 16.97 -16.28
C PHE A 68 2.40 17.86 -15.49
N ASP A 69 1.84 18.87 -16.13
CA ASP A 69 0.86 19.76 -15.50
C ASP A 69 -0.51 19.05 -15.40
N PRO A 70 -1.00 18.70 -14.20
CA PRO A 70 -2.27 17.99 -14.05
C PRO A 70 -3.47 18.76 -14.63
N ARG A 71 -3.35 20.08 -14.82
CA ARG A 71 -4.37 20.93 -15.45
C ARG A 71 -4.57 20.62 -16.93
N THR A 72 -3.58 20.02 -17.56
CA THR A 72 -3.63 19.58 -18.97
C THR A 72 -4.07 18.13 -19.13
N CYS A 73 -4.39 17.46 -18.01
CA CYS A 73 -4.77 16.06 -18.00
C CYS A 73 -6.28 15.90 -17.76
N PHE A 74 -6.84 14.89 -18.41
CA PHE A 74 -8.19 14.40 -18.17
C PHE A 74 -8.10 12.96 -17.63
N PHE A 75 -8.81 12.69 -16.54
CA PHE A 75 -8.76 11.40 -15.87
C PHE A 75 -10.10 10.69 -16.00
N ILE A 76 -10.08 9.50 -16.61
CA ILE A 76 -11.25 8.62 -16.70
C ILE A 76 -10.97 7.39 -15.85
N TRP A 77 -11.81 7.18 -14.84
CA TRP A 77 -11.78 5.98 -14.04
C TRP A 77 -12.90 5.04 -14.47
N ALA A 78 -12.55 4.03 -15.27
CA ALA A 78 -13.40 2.89 -15.53
C ALA A 78 -13.60 2.10 -14.23
N PHE A 79 -14.77 2.25 -13.63
CA PHE A 79 -15.12 1.67 -12.34
C PHE A 79 -16.11 0.53 -12.52
N ARG A 80 -15.91 -0.51 -11.72
CA ARG A 80 -16.86 -1.58 -11.44
C ARG A 80 -16.73 -1.90 -9.95
N SER A 81 -17.83 -2.20 -9.30
CA SER A 81 -17.82 -2.64 -7.91
C SER A 81 -16.95 -3.89 -7.74
N LEU A 82 -16.26 -4.02 -6.60
CA LEU A 82 -15.37 -5.17 -6.36
C LEU A 82 -16.14 -6.49 -6.43
N ASP A 83 -17.37 -6.52 -5.94
CA ASP A 83 -18.24 -7.70 -5.96
C ASP A 83 -18.57 -8.14 -7.39
N ALA A 84 -18.80 -7.18 -8.29
CA ALA A 84 -19.02 -7.48 -9.71
C ALA A 84 -17.71 -7.72 -10.49
N LEU A 85 -16.57 -7.19 -10.02
CA LEU A 85 -15.27 -7.35 -10.66
C LEU A 85 -14.62 -8.70 -10.38
N TYR A 86 -14.72 -9.21 -9.14
CA TYR A 86 -14.02 -10.42 -8.72
C TYR A 86 -14.36 -11.66 -9.56
N PRO A 87 -15.63 -11.96 -9.89
CA PRO A 87 -15.95 -13.09 -10.76
C PRO A 87 -15.34 -12.96 -12.16
N LEU A 88 -15.26 -11.74 -12.70
CA LEU A 88 -14.63 -11.49 -14.00
C LEU A 88 -13.11 -11.71 -13.94
N LEU A 89 -12.47 -11.27 -12.86
CA LEU A 89 -11.03 -11.50 -12.66
C LEU A 89 -10.71 -12.98 -12.53
N ASP A 90 -11.53 -13.73 -11.80
CA ASP A 90 -11.35 -15.16 -11.62
C ASP A 90 -11.53 -15.90 -12.95
N LYS A 91 -12.60 -15.57 -13.69
CA LYS A 91 -12.84 -16.11 -15.03
C LYS A 91 -11.69 -15.79 -15.99
N ARG A 92 -11.15 -14.57 -15.95
CA ARG A 92 -10.00 -14.17 -16.76
C ARG A 92 -8.77 -15.04 -16.44
N VAL A 93 -8.54 -15.39 -15.18
CA VAL A 93 -7.43 -16.28 -14.81
C VAL A 93 -7.68 -17.70 -15.36
N ASP A 94 -8.91 -18.20 -15.28
CA ASP A 94 -9.26 -19.50 -15.87
C ASP A 94 -9.05 -19.50 -17.40
N GLU A 95 -9.40 -18.41 -18.09
CA GLU A 95 -9.12 -18.20 -19.51
C GLU A 95 -7.61 -18.10 -19.81
N MET A 96 -6.82 -17.45 -18.94
CA MET A 96 -5.36 -17.42 -19.09
C MET A 96 -4.75 -18.83 -18.97
N VAL A 97 -5.27 -19.66 -18.05
CA VAL A 97 -4.83 -21.06 -17.91
C VAL A 97 -5.17 -21.85 -19.16
N SER A 98 -6.37 -21.71 -19.71
CA SER A 98 -6.74 -22.41 -20.96
C SER A 98 -5.95 -21.93 -22.19
N GLN A 99 -5.41 -20.71 -22.15
CA GLN A 99 -4.54 -20.14 -23.18
C GLN A 99 -3.06 -20.51 -23.02
N GLY A 100 -2.67 -21.25 -21.98
CA GLY A 100 -1.31 -21.78 -21.82
C GLY A 100 -0.43 -21.06 -20.79
N LEU A 101 -1.03 -20.34 -19.82
CA LEU A 101 -0.27 -19.68 -18.74
C LEU A 101 0.72 -20.63 -18.04
N VAL A 102 0.32 -21.88 -17.79
CA VAL A 102 1.15 -22.85 -17.06
C VAL A 102 2.38 -23.23 -17.87
N GLU A 103 2.21 -23.41 -19.18
CA GLU A 103 3.27 -23.73 -20.13
C GLU A 103 4.26 -22.58 -20.27
N GLU A 104 3.77 -21.34 -20.39
CA GLU A 104 4.61 -20.14 -20.46
C GLU A 104 5.49 -20.00 -19.21
N VAL A 105 4.87 -20.15 -18.02
CA VAL A 105 5.60 -20.04 -16.75
C VAL A 105 6.60 -21.18 -16.61
N LYS A 106 6.23 -22.41 -16.98
CA LYS A 106 7.16 -23.55 -16.99
C LYS A 106 8.38 -23.30 -17.86
N GLN A 107 8.19 -22.76 -19.07
CA GLN A 107 9.28 -22.40 -19.96
C GLN A 107 10.18 -21.31 -19.33
N PHE A 108 9.56 -20.30 -18.72
CA PHE A 108 10.30 -19.22 -18.04
C PHE A 108 11.19 -19.76 -16.92
N PHE A 109 10.67 -20.65 -16.06
CA PHE A 109 11.46 -21.27 -14.99
C PHE A 109 12.59 -22.16 -15.54
N HIS A 110 12.35 -22.87 -16.63
CA HIS A 110 13.38 -23.68 -17.28
C HIS A 110 14.54 -22.85 -17.84
N GLN A 111 14.25 -21.64 -18.34
CA GLN A 111 15.26 -20.71 -18.87
C GLN A 111 16.05 -19.99 -17.77
N HIS A 112 15.44 -19.74 -16.61
CA HIS A 112 16.01 -18.86 -15.57
C HIS A 112 16.41 -19.58 -14.28
N GLN A 113 16.51 -20.92 -14.29
CA GLN A 113 16.66 -21.84 -13.14
C GLN A 113 17.32 -21.26 -11.88
N ASN A 114 18.53 -20.70 -12.00
CA ASN A 114 19.33 -20.22 -10.86
C ASN A 114 19.06 -18.76 -10.46
N ASP A 115 18.45 -17.96 -11.34
CA ASP A 115 18.34 -16.50 -11.19
C ASP A 115 16.91 -15.97 -11.29
N VAL A 116 15.90 -16.85 -11.29
CA VAL A 116 14.48 -16.48 -11.37
C VAL A 116 14.14 -15.33 -10.44
N ARG A 117 14.60 -15.39 -9.17
CA ARG A 117 14.31 -14.39 -8.13
C ARG A 117 14.97 -13.02 -8.34
N LYS A 118 15.99 -12.94 -9.21
CA LYS A 118 16.70 -11.69 -9.52
C LYS A 118 16.07 -10.93 -10.69
N THR A 119 15.15 -11.57 -11.42
CA THR A 119 14.46 -10.94 -12.55
C THR A 119 13.34 -10.02 -12.09
N SER A 120 13.13 -8.89 -12.78
CA SER A 120 12.02 -7.97 -12.46
C SER A 120 10.64 -8.59 -12.66
N ILE A 121 10.53 -9.51 -13.63
CA ILE A 121 9.27 -10.20 -13.95
C ILE A 121 8.83 -11.14 -12.82
N PHE A 122 9.73 -11.54 -11.94
CA PHE A 122 9.40 -12.36 -10.78
C PHE A 122 8.46 -11.68 -9.79
N GLU A 123 8.45 -10.35 -9.73
CA GLU A 123 7.52 -9.60 -8.88
C GLU A 123 6.07 -9.64 -9.42
N ALA A 124 5.89 -9.98 -10.70
CA ALA A 124 4.59 -10.06 -11.35
C ALA A 124 3.71 -11.16 -10.73
N ILE A 125 2.40 -10.89 -10.72
CA ILE A 125 1.40 -11.88 -10.32
C ILE A 125 1.31 -12.90 -11.46
N GLY A 126 1.55 -14.18 -11.16
CA GLY A 126 1.55 -15.26 -12.15
C GLY A 126 2.85 -16.03 -12.26
N VAL A 127 3.94 -15.56 -11.63
CA VAL A 127 5.27 -16.21 -11.72
C VAL A 127 5.66 -16.79 -10.37
N LYS A 128 5.76 -15.94 -9.34
CA LYS A 128 6.17 -16.36 -7.99
C LYS A 128 5.25 -17.40 -7.36
N GLU A 129 3.97 -17.41 -7.75
CA GLU A 129 2.98 -18.37 -7.27
C GLU A 129 3.30 -19.81 -7.70
N PHE A 130 4.06 -19.99 -8.78
CA PHE A 130 4.49 -21.31 -9.29
C PHE A 130 5.86 -21.77 -8.78
N LEU A 131 6.50 -21.02 -7.88
CA LEU A 131 7.80 -21.39 -7.30
C LEU A 131 7.80 -22.80 -6.70
N ASP A 132 6.83 -23.08 -5.84
CA ASP A 132 6.71 -24.37 -5.15
C ASP A 132 6.56 -25.51 -6.17
N ALA A 133 5.89 -25.24 -7.28
CA ALA A 133 5.67 -26.24 -8.32
C ALA A 133 6.99 -26.56 -9.06
N TRP A 134 7.74 -25.54 -9.51
CA TRP A 134 8.85 -25.70 -10.48
C TRP A 134 10.27 -25.61 -9.90
N GLN A 135 10.46 -25.23 -8.63
CA GLN A 135 11.78 -25.26 -7.97
C GLN A 135 12.01 -26.51 -7.10
N SER A 136 10.98 -27.33 -6.88
CA SER A 136 11.07 -28.51 -6.02
C SER A 136 11.32 -29.79 -6.83
N ASP A 137 12.11 -30.72 -6.28
CA ASP A 137 12.27 -32.09 -6.80
C ASP A 137 11.02 -32.96 -6.47
N GLU A 138 9.83 -32.38 -6.61
CA GLU A 138 8.57 -33.02 -6.25
C GLU A 138 8.11 -34.02 -7.32
N THR A 139 7.40 -35.06 -6.86
CA THR A 139 6.75 -36.03 -7.74
C THR A 139 5.67 -35.39 -8.60
N SER A 140 5.32 -36.00 -9.73
CA SER A 140 4.30 -35.48 -10.65
C SER A 140 2.97 -35.13 -9.97
N ARG A 141 2.53 -35.88 -8.95
CA ARG A 141 1.26 -35.61 -8.25
C ARG A 141 1.33 -34.40 -7.32
N GLN A 142 2.45 -34.23 -6.61
CA GLN A 142 2.66 -33.08 -5.72
C GLN A 142 2.74 -31.79 -6.55
N ARG A 143 3.41 -31.91 -7.69
CA ARG A 143 3.50 -30.87 -8.71
C ARG A 143 2.14 -30.39 -9.22
N ASP A 144 1.25 -31.30 -9.60
CA ASP A 144 -0.10 -30.93 -10.06
C ASP A 144 -0.90 -30.22 -8.94
N ALA A 145 -0.77 -30.68 -7.69
CA ALA A 145 -1.39 -30.00 -6.55
C ALA A 145 -0.81 -28.60 -6.32
N ALA A 146 0.50 -28.42 -6.48
CA ALA A 146 1.16 -27.12 -6.39
C ALA A 146 0.70 -26.15 -7.50
N VAL A 147 0.49 -26.64 -8.72
CA VAL A 147 -0.09 -25.86 -9.84
C VAL A 147 -1.49 -25.36 -9.50
N VAL A 148 -2.36 -26.23 -9.00
CA VAL A 148 -3.73 -25.83 -8.62
C VAL A 148 -3.70 -24.77 -7.52
N LYS A 149 -2.84 -24.94 -6.50
CA LYS A 149 -2.64 -23.95 -5.44
C LYS A 149 -2.09 -22.62 -5.98
N ALA A 150 -1.19 -22.67 -6.97
CA ALA A 150 -0.64 -21.48 -7.61
C ALA A 150 -1.74 -20.69 -8.34
N ILE A 151 -2.59 -21.37 -9.11
CA ILE A 151 -3.73 -20.75 -9.83
C ILE A 151 -4.68 -20.06 -8.85
N GLU A 152 -5.04 -20.71 -7.75
CA GLU A 152 -5.90 -20.10 -6.72
C GLU A 152 -5.22 -18.90 -6.04
N SER A 153 -3.91 -18.97 -5.84
CA SER A 153 -3.12 -17.84 -5.31
C SER A 153 -3.09 -16.67 -6.31
N ILE A 154 -2.99 -16.93 -7.61
CA ILE A 154 -3.04 -15.90 -8.66
C ILE A 154 -4.40 -15.20 -8.64
N LYS A 155 -5.51 -15.94 -8.55
CA LYS A 155 -6.85 -15.35 -8.41
C LYS A 155 -6.93 -14.45 -7.18
N ALA A 156 -6.51 -14.95 -6.02
CA ALA A 156 -6.49 -14.19 -4.78
C ALA A 156 -5.62 -12.92 -4.85
N HIS A 157 -4.41 -13.02 -5.39
CA HIS A 157 -3.51 -11.89 -5.56
C HIS A 157 -4.04 -10.87 -6.58
N THR A 158 -4.69 -11.33 -7.66
CA THR A 158 -5.32 -10.46 -8.66
C THR A 158 -6.47 -9.65 -8.04
N ARG A 159 -7.35 -10.28 -7.24
CA ARG A 159 -8.40 -9.58 -6.48
C ARG A 159 -7.82 -8.58 -5.48
N HIS A 160 -6.78 -8.98 -4.75
CA HIS A 160 -6.11 -8.10 -3.80
C HIS A 160 -5.44 -6.90 -4.48
N TYR A 161 -4.85 -7.12 -5.67
CA TYR A 161 -4.28 -6.06 -6.48
C TYR A 161 -5.34 -5.07 -6.95
N ALA A 162 -6.48 -5.55 -7.47
CA ALA A 162 -7.62 -4.69 -7.83
C ALA A 162 -8.11 -3.85 -6.65
N SER A 163 -8.27 -4.46 -5.46
CA SER A 163 -8.64 -3.75 -4.23
C SER A 163 -7.60 -2.68 -3.85
N LYS A 164 -6.30 -2.99 -3.97
CA LYS A 164 -5.22 -2.02 -3.76
C LYS A 164 -5.27 -0.86 -4.77
N GLN A 165 -5.56 -1.13 -6.04
CA GLN A 165 -5.71 -0.11 -7.07
C GLN A 165 -6.87 0.83 -6.74
N VAL A 166 -8.05 0.30 -6.40
CA VAL A 166 -9.20 1.11 -5.94
C VAL A 166 -8.82 1.94 -4.72
N ARG A 167 -8.16 1.34 -3.73
CA ARG A 167 -7.68 2.07 -2.53
C ARG A 167 -6.69 3.18 -2.90
N TRP A 168 -5.82 2.97 -3.88
CA TRP A 168 -4.85 3.98 -4.31
C TRP A 168 -5.53 5.12 -5.08
N LEU A 169 -6.42 4.80 -6.02
CA LEU A 169 -7.19 5.77 -6.80
C LEU A 169 -8.10 6.62 -5.90
N THR A 170 -8.63 6.04 -4.82
CA THR A 170 -9.45 6.78 -3.85
C THR A 170 -8.61 7.58 -2.85
N ASN A 171 -7.54 7.01 -2.28
CA ASN A 171 -6.86 7.66 -1.15
C ASN A 171 -5.61 8.45 -1.52
N ARG A 172 -4.94 8.13 -2.64
CA ARG A 172 -3.62 8.69 -2.98
C ARG A 172 -3.67 9.63 -4.17
N LEU A 173 -4.37 9.26 -5.23
CA LEU A 173 -4.46 10.08 -6.44
C LEU A 173 -5.09 11.47 -6.15
N PRO A 174 -6.22 11.60 -5.43
CA PRO A 174 -6.88 12.89 -5.27
C PRO A 174 -6.05 13.91 -4.48
N PRO A 175 -5.43 13.57 -3.32
CA PRO A 175 -4.54 14.50 -2.62
C PRO A 175 -3.34 14.96 -3.47
N LEU A 176 -2.80 14.08 -4.32
CA LEU A 176 -1.70 14.46 -5.21
C LEU A 176 -2.17 15.51 -6.21
N LEU A 177 -3.34 15.32 -6.82
CA LEU A 177 -3.88 16.22 -7.84
C LEU A 177 -4.32 17.57 -7.25
N VAL A 178 -4.95 17.57 -6.07
CA VAL A 178 -5.30 18.82 -5.35
C VAL A 178 -4.05 19.57 -4.90
N GLY A 179 -3.05 18.88 -4.35
CA GLY A 179 -1.80 19.47 -3.90
C GLY A 179 -0.94 20.06 -5.04
N ALA A 180 -1.18 19.67 -6.29
CA ALA A 180 -0.55 20.30 -7.46
C ALA A 180 -1.32 21.54 -7.97
N SER A 181 -2.58 21.70 -7.57
CA SER A 181 -3.49 22.76 -8.04
C SER A 181 -3.79 23.82 -6.97
N TYR A 182 -2.78 24.25 -6.20
CA TYR A 182 -2.91 25.26 -5.12
C TYR A 182 -3.53 26.62 -5.53
N LYS A 183 -3.89 26.82 -6.80
CA LYS A 183 -4.50 28.06 -7.32
C LYS A 183 -5.94 27.92 -7.81
N GLU A 184 -6.50 26.71 -7.92
CA GLU A 184 -7.88 26.52 -8.41
C GLU A 184 -8.78 25.87 -7.34
N SER A 185 -10.06 26.21 -7.39
CA SER A 185 -11.10 25.63 -6.52
C SER A 185 -11.25 24.12 -6.78
N ILE A 186 -11.52 23.34 -5.74
CA ILE A 186 -11.86 21.89 -5.81
C ILE A 186 -12.93 21.62 -6.89
N PHE A 187 -13.83 22.59 -7.11
CA PHE A 187 -14.89 22.53 -8.12
C PHE A 187 -14.37 22.45 -9.57
N ASP A 188 -13.22 23.05 -9.90
CA ASP A 188 -12.65 22.96 -11.26
C ASP A 188 -12.05 21.58 -11.53
N PHE A 189 -11.48 20.95 -10.49
CA PHE A 189 -10.91 19.61 -10.58
C PHE A 189 -11.97 18.51 -10.73
N GLY A 190 -13.13 18.63 -10.07
CA GLY A 190 -14.25 17.69 -10.21
C GLY A 190 -14.75 17.54 -11.65
N SER A 191 -14.57 18.57 -12.50
CA SER A 191 -14.93 18.54 -13.92
C SER A 191 -13.95 17.74 -14.81
N ARG A 192 -12.71 17.49 -14.31
CA ARG A 192 -11.62 16.84 -15.07
C ARG A 192 -11.39 15.37 -14.68
N TYR A 193 -12.14 14.89 -13.69
CA TYR A 193 -12.10 13.50 -13.24
C TYR A 193 -13.49 12.88 -13.36
N VAL A 194 -13.62 11.87 -14.22
CA VAL A 194 -14.89 11.19 -14.44
C VAL A 194 -14.78 9.74 -14.00
N LYS A 195 -15.59 9.37 -13.01
CA LYS A 195 -15.86 7.98 -12.67
C LYS A 195 -16.93 7.47 -13.64
N MET A 196 -16.61 6.44 -14.40
CA MET A 196 -17.51 5.80 -15.34
C MET A 196 -17.90 4.45 -14.79
N ASP A 197 -19.17 4.30 -14.42
CA ASP A 197 -19.67 3.08 -13.79
C ASP A 197 -20.10 2.05 -14.85
N LEU A 198 -19.23 1.06 -15.04
CA LEU A 198 -19.43 -0.03 -15.99
C LEU A 198 -20.35 -1.13 -15.46
N ASP A 199 -20.87 -1.01 -14.23
CA ASP A 199 -21.92 -1.92 -13.75
C ASP A 199 -23.28 -1.54 -14.31
N THR A 200 -23.51 -0.24 -14.52
CA THR A 200 -24.77 0.31 -15.04
C THR A 200 -24.72 0.68 -16.51
N ASP A 201 -23.53 0.97 -17.06
CA ASP A 201 -23.37 1.42 -18.43
C ASP A 201 -23.27 0.25 -19.44
N VAL A 202 -24.22 0.18 -20.38
CA VAL A 202 -24.17 -0.72 -21.55
C VAL A 202 -23.12 -0.19 -22.55
N SER A 203 -22.41 -1.05 -23.29
CA SER A 203 -21.28 -0.67 -24.16
C SER A 203 -21.56 0.53 -25.11
N GLY A 204 -22.74 0.61 -25.72
CA GLY A 204 -23.13 1.73 -26.59
C GLY A 204 -23.45 3.05 -25.85
N SER A 205 -23.59 3.02 -24.54
CA SER A 205 -23.68 4.20 -23.66
C SER A 205 -22.28 4.73 -23.32
N VAL A 206 -21.33 3.83 -23.10
CA VAL A 206 -19.93 4.14 -22.76
C VAL A 206 -19.25 4.93 -23.86
N GLU A 207 -19.31 4.46 -25.11
CA GLU A 207 -18.66 5.13 -26.24
C GLU A 207 -19.19 6.55 -26.47
N ARG A 208 -20.52 6.74 -26.44
CA ARG A 208 -21.14 8.06 -26.56
C ARG A 208 -20.77 8.99 -25.40
N ARG A 209 -20.72 8.46 -24.18
CA ARG A 209 -20.30 9.22 -23.00
C ARG A 209 -18.83 9.63 -23.10
N LEU A 210 -17.95 8.72 -23.54
CA LEU A 210 -16.54 9.02 -23.79
C LEU A 210 -16.36 10.08 -24.88
N ASP A 211 -17.06 9.95 -26.01
CA ASP A 211 -16.96 10.90 -27.11
C ASP A 211 -17.42 12.32 -26.70
N GLY A 212 -18.51 12.39 -25.93
CA GLY A 212 -18.97 13.65 -25.34
C GLY A 212 -17.95 14.29 -24.38
N LEU A 213 -17.32 13.47 -23.52
CA LEU A 213 -16.29 13.93 -22.58
C LEU A 213 -15.01 14.40 -23.29
N LEU A 214 -14.56 13.65 -24.29
CA LEU A 214 -13.37 13.98 -25.07
C LEU A 214 -13.59 15.26 -25.88
N THR A 215 -14.75 15.39 -26.54
CA THR A 215 -15.13 16.59 -27.29
C THR A 215 -15.18 17.80 -26.36
N PHE A 216 -15.81 17.67 -25.19
CA PHE A 216 -15.86 18.73 -24.19
C PHE A 216 -14.46 19.18 -23.74
N PHE A 217 -13.57 18.23 -23.44
CA PHE A 217 -12.22 18.53 -22.98
C PHE A 217 -11.37 19.19 -24.08
N LEU A 218 -11.45 18.70 -25.32
CA LEU A 218 -10.64 19.20 -26.43
C LEU A 218 -11.10 20.57 -26.95
N HIS A 219 -12.39 20.92 -26.85
CA HIS A 219 -12.96 22.15 -27.45
C HIS A 219 -13.15 23.33 -26.46
N LYS A 220 -12.67 23.20 -25.22
CA LYS A 220 -12.57 24.21 -24.13
C LYS A 220 -13.86 24.66 -23.42
N ASN A 221 -13.84 24.45 -22.10
CA ASN A 221 -14.26 25.33 -21.00
C ASN A 221 -15.61 26.06 -21.13
N GLN A 222 -16.69 25.42 -20.71
CA GLN A 222 -17.70 26.09 -19.89
C GLN A 222 -18.47 25.08 -19.04
N SER A 223 -18.34 25.28 -17.73
CA SER A 223 -18.91 24.51 -16.64
C SER A 223 -20.43 24.66 -16.63
N GLU A 224 -21.17 23.68 -17.14
CA GLU A 224 -22.59 23.54 -16.78
C GLU A 224 -23.12 22.10 -16.89
N LEU A 225 -22.60 21.27 -17.80
CA LEU A 225 -23.19 19.96 -18.10
C LEU A 225 -22.78 18.78 -17.19
N LEU A 226 -21.70 18.92 -16.40
CA LEU A 226 -21.19 17.83 -15.55
C LEU A 226 -21.68 17.88 -14.10
N LYS A 227 -22.52 18.87 -13.74
CA LYS A 227 -23.06 18.98 -12.37
C LYS A 227 -23.92 17.77 -11.98
N ASP A 228 -24.55 17.12 -12.95
CA ASP A 228 -25.54 16.07 -12.69
C ASP A 228 -25.03 14.63 -12.93
N THR A 229 -23.79 14.44 -13.41
CA THR A 229 -23.28 13.12 -13.83
C THR A 229 -21.99 12.68 -13.15
N VAL A 230 -21.37 13.51 -12.32
CA VAL A 230 -20.13 13.15 -11.62
C VAL A 230 -20.43 12.90 -10.15
N GLU A 231 -20.75 11.65 -9.82
CA GLU A 231 -20.63 11.19 -8.43
C GLU A 231 -19.15 11.06 -8.09
N PHE A 232 -18.66 12.09 -7.40
CA PHE A 232 -17.34 12.05 -6.81
C PHE A 232 -17.43 11.50 -5.38
N PRO A 233 -16.84 10.34 -5.08
CA PRO A 233 -16.74 9.88 -3.69
C PRO A 233 -15.83 10.76 -2.81
N LEU A 234 -15.29 11.90 -3.31
CA LEU A 234 -14.36 12.75 -2.57
C LEU A 234 -14.72 14.24 -2.48
N MET A 235 -16.01 14.61 -2.45
CA MET A 235 -16.38 15.91 -1.87
C MET A 235 -15.89 16.02 -0.41
N GLU A 236 -15.72 14.88 0.25
CA GLU A 236 -14.94 14.73 1.46
C GLU A 236 -13.53 14.23 1.10
N ALA A 237 -12.68 15.11 0.59
CA ALA A 237 -11.25 14.89 0.79
C ALA A 237 -11.09 14.67 2.30
N ARG A 238 -10.81 13.44 2.74
CA ARG A 238 -10.50 13.17 4.14
C ARG A 238 -9.30 14.02 4.46
N LYS A 239 -9.55 15.20 5.03
CA LYS A 239 -8.54 16.04 5.64
C LYS A 239 -8.06 15.21 6.81
N ASN A 240 -7.06 14.39 6.56
CA ASN A 240 -6.33 13.73 7.62
C ASN A 240 -5.54 14.83 8.32
N THR A 241 -6.23 15.58 9.17
CA THR A 241 -5.69 16.69 9.97
C THR A 241 -4.78 16.18 11.08
N THR A 242 -4.88 14.90 11.42
CA THR A 242 -4.04 14.27 12.44
C THR A 242 -2.64 14.00 11.87
N PRO A 243 -1.58 14.46 12.56
CA PRO A 243 -0.22 14.12 12.18
C PRO A 243 0.01 12.61 12.33
N VAL A 244 0.94 12.07 11.54
CA VAL A 244 1.37 10.68 11.74
C VAL A 244 2.25 10.67 12.98
N THR A 245 1.82 9.94 14.01
CA THR A 245 2.53 9.82 15.28
C THR A 245 3.07 8.41 15.49
N GLN A 246 4.12 8.33 16.30
CA GLN A 246 4.66 7.09 16.86
C GLN A 246 4.34 7.11 18.36
N GLU A 247 3.52 6.16 18.81
CA GLU A 247 3.04 6.13 20.18
C GLU A 247 3.30 4.75 20.81
N HIS A 248 3.90 4.73 21.99
CA HIS A 248 4.17 3.48 22.73
C HIS A 248 3.05 3.21 23.74
N CYS A 249 2.50 2.00 23.71
CA CYS A 249 1.62 1.52 24.77
C CYS A 249 2.46 0.78 25.82
N SER A 250 2.64 1.40 26.98
CA SER A 250 3.39 0.82 28.11
C SER A 250 2.81 -0.49 28.63
N LEU A 251 1.48 -0.70 28.54
CA LEU A 251 0.82 -1.92 29.00
C LEU A 251 0.99 -3.12 28.06
N CYS A 252 1.07 -2.86 26.76
CA CYS A 252 1.18 -3.92 25.75
C CYS A 252 2.62 -4.12 25.25
N ASP A 253 3.54 -3.27 25.73
CA ASP A 253 4.90 -3.07 25.24
C ASP A 253 4.95 -3.12 23.71
N PHE A 254 4.21 -2.19 23.10
CA PHE A 254 3.97 -2.18 21.67
C PHE A 254 3.94 -0.76 21.15
N VAL A 255 4.75 -0.50 20.13
CA VAL A 255 4.75 0.78 19.42
C VAL A 255 3.73 0.73 18.31
N VAL A 256 2.88 1.75 18.27
CA VAL A 256 1.87 1.96 17.26
C VAL A 256 2.32 3.11 16.36
N TYR A 257 2.23 2.90 15.05
CA TYR A 257 2.59 3.88 14.04
C TYR A 257 1.36 4.25 13.22
N GLY A 258 1.12 5.54 13.03
CA GLY A 258 0.03 6.01 12.16
C GLY A 258 -1.01 6.86 12.87
N ARG A 259 -1.90 7.46 12.07
CA ARG A 259 -2.98 8.32 12.54
C ARG A 259 -4.03 7.52 13.28
N ASP A 260 -4.39 8.00 14.48
CA ASP A 260 -5.45 7.46 15.33
C ASP A 260 -5.29 5.95 15.62
N GLN A 261 -4.09 5.39 15.41
CA GLN A 261 -3.87 3.96 15.58
C GLN A 261 -3.79 3.58 17.06
N MET A 262 -3.33 4.50 17.93
CA MET A 262 -3.33 4.26 19.36
C MET A 262 -4.76 4.13 19.92
N SER A 263 -5.71 4.96 19.48
CA SER A 263 -7.11 4.84 19.93
C SER A 263 -7.73 3.49 19.52
N LEU A 264 -7.43 3.02 18.29
CA LEU A 264 -7.81 1.68 17.84
C LEU A 264 -7.13 0.58 18.67
N HIS A 265 -5.85 0.75 19.00
CA HIS A 265 -5.11 -0.17 19.85
C HIS A 265 -5.73 -0.27 21.25
N LEU A 266 -6.05 0.85 21.90
CA LEU A 266 -6.68 0.89 23.23
C LEU A 266 -8.01 0.12 23.26
N ASN A 267 -8.77 0.13 22.16
CA ASN A 267 -10.03 -0.61 22.02
C ASN A 267 -9.85 -2.09 21.60
N SER A 268 -8.63 -2.47 21.20
CA SER A 268 -8.34 -3.81 20.69
C SER A 268 -8.50 -4.90 21.75
N LYS A 269 -8.74 -6.15 21.29
CA LYS A 269 -8.78 -7.32 22.18
C LYS A 269 -7.45 -7.52 22.92
N ARG A 270 -6.33 -7.18 22.29
CA ARG A 270 -4.98 -7.26 22.89
C ARG A 270 -4.89 -6.35 24.11
N HIS A 271 -5.23 -5.07 23.95
CA HIS A 271 -5.14 -4.08 25.03
C HIS A 271 -6.13 -4.37 26.16
N ARG A 272 -7.39 -4.67 25.85
CA ARG A 272 -8.38 -5.09 26.86
C ARG A 272 -7.95 -6.35 27.62
N GLY A 273 -7.27 -7.27 26.93
CA GLY A 273 -6.69 -8.47 27.54
C GLY A 273 -5.53 -8.15 28.50
N ALA A 274 -4.68 -7.18 28.15
CA ALA A 274 -3.59 -6.70 29.00
C ALA A 274 -4.11 -5.97 30.24
N LEU A 275 -5.11 -5.08 30.09
CA LEU A 275 -5.78 -4.41 31.21
C LEU A 275 -6.38 -5.41 32.20
N LYS A 276 -7.14 -6.40 31.71
CA LYS A 276 -7.70 -7.46 32.57
C LYS A 276 -6.63 -8.23 33.32
N ARG A 277 -5.49 -8.51 32.68
CA ARG A 277 -4.35 -9.19 33.31
C ARG A 277 -3.75 -8.32 34.42
N GLN A 278 -3.55 -7.03 34.16
CA GLN A 278 -3.00 -6.10 35.14
C GLN A 278 -3.91 -5.97 36.36
N HIS A 279 -5.23 -5.89 36.16
CA HIS A 279 -6.19 -5.89 37.26
C HIS A 279 -6.11 -7.18 38.08
N LEU A 280 -6.06 -8.35 37.41
CA LEU A 280 -5.89 -9.63 38.09
C LEU A 280 -4.58 -9.71 38.89
N GLU A 281 -3.48 -9.20 38.35
CA GLU A 281 -2.19 -9.16 39.06
C GLU A 281 -2.25 -8.30 40.31
N LYS A 282 -2.85 -7.11 40.22
CA LYS A 282 -3.03 -6.23 41.38
C LYS A 282 -3.89 -6.90 42.46
N SER A 283 -5.07 -7.41 42.09
CA SER A 283 -5.96 -8.05 43.06
C SER A 283 -5.34 -9.31 43.67
N HIS A 284 -4.60 -10.11 42.90
CA HIS A 284 -3.94 -11.30 43.44
C HIS A 284 -2.76 -10.95 44.35
N LEU A 285 -2.00 -9.90 44.03
CA LEU A 285 -0.93 -9.40 44.89
C LEU A 285 -1.49 -8.86 46.21
N GLU A 286 -2.59 -8.11 46.16
CA GLU A 286 -3.29 -7.59 47.34
C GLU A 286 -3.86 -8.71 48.22
N GLN A 287 -4.40 -9.78 47.61
CA GLN A 287 -5.04 -10.87 48.35
C GLN A 287 -4.06 -11.93 48.88
N PHE A 288 -3.02 -12.26 48.12
CA PHE A 288 -2.14 -13.40 48.42
C PHE A 288 -0.67 -13.01 48.63
N GLY A 289 -0.28 -11.74 48.39
CA GLY A 289 1.11 -11.28 48.54
C GLY A 289 2.09 -11.85 47.51
N VAL A 290 1.61 -12.61 46.51
CA VAL A 290 2.43 -13.30 45.50
C VAL A 290 1.99 -12.87 44.10
N PRO A 291 2.92 -12.62 43.16
CA PRO A 291 2.56 -12.29 41.78
C PRO A 291 1.93 -13.48 41.05
N VAL A 292 1.00 -13.20 40.13
CA VAL A 292 0.39 -14.23 39.28
C VAL A 292 1.43 -14.73 38.27
N PRO A 293 1.55 -16.05 38.03
CA PRO A 293 2.51 -16.62 37.09
C PRO A 293 2.46 -15.98 35.69
N PRO A 294 3.61 -15.78 35.03
CA PRO A 294 3.63 -15.22 33.68
C PRO A 294 2.88 -16.13 32.70
N ARG A 295 2.27 -15.54 31.67
CA ARG A 295 1.65 -16.33 30.60
C ARG A 295 2.72 -17.20 29.95
N LYS A 296 2.44 -18.49 29.74
CA LYS A 296 3.28 -19.35 28.88
C LYS A 296 3.35 -18.69 27.49
N LYS A 297 4.54 -18.27 27.07
CA LYS A 297 4.76 -17.80 25.69
C LYS A 297 4.46 -18.97 24.75
N HIS A 298 3.58 -18.76 23.77
CA HIS A 298 3.48 -19.73 22.67
C HIS A 298 4.77 -19.63 21.84
N LYS A 299 5.32 -20.78 21.42
CA LYS A 299 6.61 -20.92 20.68
C LYS A 299 6.79 -20.00 19.45
N ASN A 300 5.75 -19.30 18.98
CA ASN A 300 5.85 -18.39 17.84
C ASN A 300 6.39 -16.98 18.19
N ASP A 301 6.58 -16.64 19.47
CA ASP A 301 7.08 -15.32 19.90
C ASP A 301 8.61 -15.26 20.05
N GLU A 302 9.34 -16.37 19.91
CA GLU A 302 10.81 -16.39 20.01
C GLU A 302 11.52 -15.84 18.75
N ASN A 303 10.82 -15.78 17.60
CA ASN A 303 11.40 -15.28 16.34
C ASN A 303 11.12 -13.79 16.06
N LYS A 304 10.65 -13.00 17.02
CA LYS A 304 10.37 -11.56 16.85
C LYS A 304 11.23 -10.63 17.71
N SER A 305 12.23 -11.16 18.39
CA SER A 305 13.22 -10.38 19.12
C SER A 305 14.61 -10.61 18.52
N CYS A 306 14.80 -10.14 17.29
CA CYS A 306 16.10 -9.69 16.84
C CYS A 306 15.88 -8.79 15.64
#